data_AF-A0A952DKR0-F1
#
_entry.id   AF-A0A952DKR0-F1
#
_cell.length_a   1.000
_cell.length_b   1.000
_cell.length_c   1.000
_cell.angle_alpha   90.00
_cell.angle_beta   90.00
_cell.angle_gamma   90.00
#
_symmetry.space_group_name_H-M   'P 1'
#
loop_
_entity.id
_entity.type
_entity.pdbx_description
1 polymer ?
#
loop_
_entity_poly.entity_id
_entity_poly.type
_entity_poly.pdbx_seq_one_letter_code
_entity_poly.pdbx_strand_id
1 'polypeptide(L)'
;STVEQGFPEIQILFDPDRAAALGLTTRQIADAVTKKVAGEVATRYSFRDRKIDVLVRVRESERASVDDIRHLIVNPGKGAPVELDSVARVIATSGPSEIHRVDHRRVAVISANLRDIDLGTAVREVEAMVAQDPLGVDIGIAIGGQGQELAESLRSLLFAFALAVFMVYLVMASQFESLLHPFVILFTIPLALVGAVGALLLTRSPVSVVVFIGLILLVGLVVKNAIILIDKVNQLREEGVAKRPALVEGARSRLRPIMMTTLCAVFGFLPLALAFGDGAEVRSPMAITVIGGLLVSTLLTLVVIPVVYDLLDRRPDAWYAERGRRARRDAAEVADVLSHEHDTLGDGAPG
;
A
#
# COMPACT_ATOMS: atom_id res chain seq x y z
N SER A 1 14.75 -0.54 21.21
CA SER A 1 14.40 -0.60 22.65
C SER A 1 14.48 0.78 23.27
N THR A 2 13.35 1.47 23.42
CA THR A 2 13.26 2.70 24.23
C THR A 2 12.14 2.52 25.25
N VAL A 3 12.35 1.54 26.12
CA VAL A 3 11.92 1.67 27.52
C VAL A 3 13.05 2.47 28.16
N GLU A 4 13.12 3.77 27.85
CA GLU A 4 14.12 4.64 28.48
C GLU A 4 13.86 4.60 29.98
N GLN A 5 14.87 4.18 30.75
CA GLN A 5 14.90 4.45 32.17
C GLN A 5 14.74 5.96 32.33
N GLY A 6 13.67 6.37 33.00
CA GLY A 6 13.31 7.77 33.14
C GLY A 6 14.48 8.63 33.61
N PHE A 7 14.53 9.89 33.17
CA PHE A 7 15.57 10.80 33.64
C PHE A 7 15.38 11.08 35.14
N PRO A 8 16.47 11.30 35.88
CA PRO A 8 16.38 11.76 37.26
C PRO A 8 15.69 13.13 37.27
N GLU A 9 14.57 13.22 37.98
CA GLU A 9 13.82 14.44 38.21
C GLU A 9 13.70 14.71 39.71
N ILE A 10 13.54 15.99 40.05
CA ILE A 10 13.32 16.43 41.43
C ILE A 10 11.85 16.82 41.55
N GLN A 11 11.07 16.03 42.30
CA GLN A 11 9.68 16.36 42.59
C GLN A 11 9.58 17.09 43.93
N ILE A 12 8.82 18.18 43.93
CA ILE A 12 8.53 18.99 45.11
C ILE A 12 7.08 18.76 45.51
N LEU A 13 6.86 18.02 46.58
CA LEU A 13 5.54 17.70 47.12
C LEU A 13 5.18 18.72 48.19
N PHE A 14 4.34 19.70 47.84
CA PHE A 14 3.91 20.75 48.76
C PHE A 14 2.95 20.21 49.83
N ASP A 15 3.15 20.65 51.07
CA ASP A 15 2.24 20.40 52.19
C ASP A 15 1.34 21.64 52.38
N PRO A 16 0.06 21.60 51.94
CA PRO A 16 -0.82 22.77 51.98
C PRO A 16 -1.15 23.22 53.41
N ASP A 17 -1.18 22.29 54.38
CA ASP A 17 -1.52 22.61 55.78
C ASP A 17 -0.36 23.37 56.45
N ARG A 18 0.88 22.91 56.25
CA ARG A 18 2.08 23.61 56.73
C ARG A 18 2.28 24.97 56.06
N ALA A 19 2.02 25.05 54.76
CA ALA A 19 2.08 26.31 54.03
C ALA A 19 1.06 27.34 54.57
N ALA A 20 -0.18 26.90 54.82
CA ALA A 20 -1.24 27.75 55.36
C ALA A 20 -0.93 28.26 56.77
N ALA A 21 -0.35 27.42 57.63
CA ALA A 21 0.09 27.82 58.98
C ALA A 21 1.12 28.95 58.97
N LEU A 22 1.93 29.05 57.92
CA LEU A 22 2.93 30.11 57.70
C LEU A 22 2.40 31.27 56.83
N GLY A 23 1.10 31.26 56.53
CA GLY A 23 0.43 32.27 55.70
C GLY A 23 0.97 32.32 54.28
N LEU A 24 1.35 31.18 53.71
CA LEU A 24 1.83 31.02 52.34
C LEU A 24 0.87 30.15 51.54
N THR A 25 0.71 30.46 50.26
CA THR A 25 -0.03 29.60 49.32
C THR A 25 0.92 28.71 48.54
N THR A 26 0.47 27.52 48.12
CA THR A 26 1.26 26.60 47.28
C THR A 26 1.76 27.27 46.00
N ARG A 27 0.95 28.13 45.39
CA ARG A 27 1.33 28.94 44.21
C ARG A 27 2.48 29.88 44.50
N GLN A 28 2.44 30.61 45.61
CA GLN A 28 3.53 31.53 46.01
C GLN A 28 4.85 30.78 46.22
N ILE A 29 4.79 29.60 46.84
CA ILE A 29 5.97 28.75 47.08
C ILE A 29 6.51 28.24 45.74
N ALA A 30 5.65 27.72 44.86
CA ALA A 30 6.04 27.23 43.54
C ALA A 30 6.66 28.32 42.66
N ASP A 31 6.06 29.52 42.63
CA ASP A 31 6.57 30.68 41.90
C ASP A 31 7.95 31.10 42.44
N ALA A 32 8.12 31.13 43.77
CA ALA A 32 9.39 31.46 44.41
C ALA A 32 10.51 30.47 44.06
N VAL A 33 10.22 29.16 44.11
CA VAL A 33 11.19 28.12 43.73
C VAL A 33 11.53 28.21 42.24
N THR A 34 10.54 28.35 41.37
CA THR A 34 10.75 28.42 39.91
C THR A 34 11.64 29.61 39.53
N LYS A 35 11.36 30.80 40.09
CA LYS A 35 12.18 32.00 39.86
C LYS A 35 13.62 31.84 40.36
N LYS A 36 13.84 31.12 41.46
CA LYS A 36 15.16 30.91 42.04
C LYS A 36 15.99 29.87 41.27
N VAL A 37 15.35 28.79 40.82
CA VAL A 37 16.02 27.65 40.18
C VAL A 37 16.11 27.82 38.65
N ALA A 38 14.96 27.98 37.97
CA ALA A 38 14.92 28.14 36.51
C ALA A 38 15.32 29.56 36.08
N GLY A 39 15.04 30.54 36.95
CA GLY A 39 15.30 31.95 36.70
C GLY A 39 14.10 32.70 36.14
N GLU A 40 14.12 34.02 36.31
CA GLU A 40 13.13 34.94 35.75
C GLU A 40 13.81 35.91 34.79
N VAL A 41 13.22 36.12 33.62
CA VAL A 41 13.70 37.14 32.67
C VAL A 41 13.28 38.49 33.21
N ALA A 42 14.20 39.18 33.88
CA ALA A 42 13.92 40.47 34.52
C ALA A 42 13.82 41.60 33.49
N THR A 43 14.59 41.53 32.41
CA THR A 43 14.54 42.49 31.32
C THR A 43 15.12 41.89 30.03
N ARG A 44 14.96 42.60 28.92
CA ARG A 44 15.58 42.26 27.64
C ARG A 44 16.53 43.38 27.23
N TYR A 45 17.79 43.04 27.06
CA TYR A 45 18.81 43.94 26.56
C TYR A 45 18.81 43.92 25.03
N SER A 46 18.60 45.07 24.39
CA SER A 46 18.67 45.18 22.92
C SER A 46 20.09 45.50 22.49
N PHE A 47 20.71 44.61 21.71
CA PHE A 47 22.05 44.81 21.15
C PHE A 47 22.03 44.56 19.65
N ARG A 48 22.23 45.63 18.86
CA ARG A 48 21.99 45.65 17.41
C ARG A 48 20.55 45.21 17.12
N ASP A 49 20.35 44.27 16.19
CA ASP A 49 19.04 43.69 15.84
C ASP A 49 18.66 42.46 16.68
N ARG A 50 19.31 42.22 17.82
CA ARG A 50 19.00 41.08 18.70
C ARG A 50 18.55 41.54 20.08
N LYS A 51 17.47 40.93 20.58
CA LYS A 51 17.02 41.04 21.97
C LYS A 51 17.61 39.89 22.76
N ILE A 52 18.34 40.20 23.83
CA ILE A 52 19.01 39.24 24.71
C ILE A 52 18.26 39.24 26.05
N ASP A 53 17.75 38.09 26.47
CA ASP A 53 17.07 37.94 27.76
C ASP A 53 18.08 38.03 28.92
N VAL A 54 17.81 38.90 29.90
CA VAL A 54 18.59 39.02 31.13
C VAL A 54 17.91 38.18 32.22
N LEU A 55 18.48 37.01 32.48
CA LEU A 55 17.95 36.03 33.43
C LEU A 55 18.50 36.28 34.85
N VAL A 56 17.60 36.46 35.82
CA VAL A 56 17.94 36.54 37.25
C VAL A 56 17.58 35.22 37.89
N ARG A 57 18.56 34.58 38.54
CA ARG A 57 18.41 33.32 39.27
C ARG A 57 19.41 33.25 40.42
N VAL A 58 19.20 32.32 41.34
CA VAL A 58 20.11 32.10 42.47
C VAL A 58 21.45 31.54 41.98
N ARG A 59 22.51 31.78 42.75
CA ARG A 59 23.86 31.29 42.47
C ARG A 59 23.84 29.77 42.29
N GLU A 60 24.67 29.28 41.38
CA GLU A 60 24.72 27.86 41.05
C GLU A 60 25.02 26.97 42.26
N SER A 61 25.89 27.43 43.16
CA SER A 61 26.24 26.73 44.40
C SER A 61 25.07 26.50 45.36
N GLU A 62 24.01 27.30 45.27
CA GLU A 62 22.82 27.19 46.14
C GLU A 62 21.66 26.42 45.44
N ARG A 63 21.92 25.82 44.28
CA ARG A 63 20.96 24.99 43.53
C ARG A 63 21.62 23.77 42.88
N ALA A 64 22.83 23.43 43.30
CA ALA A 64 23.64 22.38 42.68
C ALA A 64 23.19 20.98 43.11
N SER A 65 22.66 20.86 44.34
CA SER A 65 22.17 19.61 44.90
C SER A 65 20.71 19.70 45.34
N VAL A 66 20.09 18.53 45.55
CA VAL A 66 18.75 18.42 46.13
C VAL A 66 18.71 19.06 47.52
N ASP A 67 19.80 18.96 48.27
CA ASP A 67 19.91 19.52 49.61
C ASP A 67 19.93 21.05 49.59
N ASP A 68 20.64 21.65 48.63
CA ASP A 68 20.63 23.11 48.47
C ASP A 68 19.22 23.63 48.13
N ILE A 69 18.48 22.88 47.29
CA ILE A 69 17.09 23.21 46.93
C ILE A 69 16.18 23.17 48.16
N ARG A 70 16.39 22.25 49.11
CA ARG A 70 15.60 22.15 50.35
C ARG A 70 15.75 23.37 51.26
N HIS A 71 16.94 23.96 51.30
CA HIS A 71 17.24 25.13 52.12
C HIS A 71 16.92 26.47 51.41
N LEU A 72 16.30 26.43 50.22
CA LEU A 72 15.88 27.66 49.54
C LEU A 72 14.78 28.38 50.32
N ILE A 73 15.01 29.66 50.59
CA ILE A 73 14.02 30.51 51.26
C ILE A 73 12.83 30.79 50.31
N VAL A 74 11.61 30.48 50.72
CA VAL A 74 10.40 30.59 49.87
C VAL A 74 9.49 31.78 50.20
N ASN A 75 9.85 32.59 51.19
CA ASN A 75 9.04 33.73 51.66
C ASN A 75 9.83 35.06 51.69
N PRO A 76 10.38 35.51 50.55
CA PRO A 76 11.15 36.75 50.51
C PRO A 76 10.32 37.95 51.02
N GLY A 77 10.89 38.73 51.94
CA GLY A 77 10.27 39.95 52.46
C GLY A 77 9.35 39.79 53.68
N LYS A 78 9.22 38.59 54.26
CA LYS A 78 8.59 38.38 55.57
C LYS A 78 9.65 38.37 56.69
N GLY A 79 9.21 38.57 57.94
CA GLY A 79 10.11 38.75 59.11
C GLY A 79 10.99 37.54 59.45
N ALA A 80 10.45 36.32 59.37
CA ALA A 80 11.22 35.09 59.61
C ALA A 80 11.40 34.32 58.29
N PRO A 81 12.63 33.96 57.89
CA PRO A 81 12.85 33.16 56.69
C PRO A 81 12.28 31.74 56.87
N VAL A 82 11.59 31.25 55.85
CA VAL A 82 11.02 29.91 55.79
C VAL A 82 11.69 29.17 54.65
N GLU A 83 12.32 28.05 54.97
CA GLU A 83 12.97 27.14 54.01
C GLU A 83 11.94 26.24 53.32
N LEU A 84 12.26 25.77 52.12
CA LEU A 84 11.40 24.90 51.34
C LEU A 84 11.07 23.60 52.09
N ASP A 85 12.02 23.01 52.81
CA ASP A 85 11.83 21.75 53.57
C ASP A 85 10.77 21.87 54.68
N SER A 86 10.52 23.08 55.17
CA SER A 86 9.48 23.33 56.18
C SER A 86 8.06 23.20 55.62
N VAL A 87 7.88 23.38 54.31
CA VAL A 87 6.56 23.46 53.64
C VAL A 87 6.40 22.50 52.46
N ALA A 88 7.44 21.78 52.06
CA ALA A 88 7.40 20.82 50.98
C ALA A 88 8.44 19.72 51.16
N ARG A 89 8.13 18.51 50.68
CA ARG A 89 9.08 17.40 50.63
C ARG A 89 9.73 17.34 49.26
N VAL A 90 11.06 17.42 49.22
CA VAL A 90 11.84 17.34 47.97
C VAL A 90 12.41 15.94 47.80
N ILE A 91 11.93 15.21 46.78
CA ILE A 91 12.35 13.84 46.47
C ILE A 91 13.02 13.79 45.09
N ALA A 92 14.15 13.10 45.01
CA ALA A 92 14.73 12.70 43.73
C ALA A 92 14.08 11.39 43.29
N THR A 93 13.48 11.40 42.11
CA THR A 93 12.82 10.22 41.52
C THR A 93 13.19 10.11 40.05
N SER A 94 12.78 9.05 39.39
CA SER A 94 12.93 8.89 37.94
C SER A 94 11.57 9.08 37.28
N GLY A 95 11.47 10.08 36.40
CA GLY A 95 10.26 10.41 35.65
C GLY A 95 10.39 10.08 34.16
N PRO A 96 9.29 9.84 33.43
CA PRO A 96 9.35 9.58 32.00
C PRO A 96 9.95 10.78 31.25
N SER A 97 10.95 10.52 30.41
CA SER A 97 11.61 11.51 29.56
C SER A 97 10.65 12.17 28.57
N GLU A 98 9.83 11.32 27.96
CA GLU A 98 8.85 11.69 26.96
C GLU A 98 7.60 10.81 27.11
N ILE A 99 6.43 11.37 26.79
CA ILE A 99 5.17 10.63 26.75
C ILE A 99 4.64 10.65 25.32
N HIS A 100 4.98 9.62 24.55
CA HIS A 100 4.40 9.42 23.22
C HIS A 100 2.92 9.05 23.34
N ARG A 101 2.11 9.67 22.48
CA ARG A 101 0.68 9.38 22.37
C ARG A 101 0.28 9.21 20.92
N VAL A 102 -0.55 8.20 20.66
CA VAL A 102 -1.24 7.99 19.38
C VAL A 102 -2.72 7.85 19.71
N ASP A 103 -3.58 8.58 19.00
CA ASP A 103 -5.04 8.63 19.25
C ASP A 103 -5.39 8.85 20.74
N HIS A 104 -4.69 9.78 21.38
CA HIS A 104 -4.80 10.12 22.81
C HIS A 104 -4.47 9.00 23.81
N ARG A 105 -3.98 7.84 23.36
CA ARG A 105 -3.49 6.76 24.21
C ARG A 105 -1.99 6.82 24.35
N ARG A 106 -1.46 6.56 25.56
CA ARG A 106 -0.01 6.47 25.78
C ARG A 106 0.52 5.24 25.07
N VAL A 107 1.58 5.41 24.29
CA VAL A 107 2.22 4.31 23.56
C VAL A 107 3.69 4.21 23.91
N ALA A 108 4.22 3.00 23.86
CA ALA A 108 5.66 2.76 23.86
C ALA A 108 6.07 2.46 22.41
N VAL A 109 6.98 3.25 21.85
CA VAL A 109 7.46 3.05 20.48
C VAL A 109 8.60 2.04 20.52
N ILE A 110 8.41 0.91 19.86
CA ILE A 110 9.45 -0.12 19.72
C ILE A 110 9.93 -0.09 18.28
N SER A 111 11.16 0.37 18.07
CA SER A 111 11.84 0.31 16.77
C SER A 111 12.75 -0.91 16.70
N ALA A 112 12.73 -1.57 15.54
CA ALA A 112 13.61 -2.66 15.18
C ALA A 112 14.09 -2.45 13.74
N ASN A 113 15.32 -2.85 13.46
CA ASN A 113 15.85 -2.86 12.10
C ASN A 113 15.88 -4.30 11.58
N LEU A 114 15.50 -4.48 10.32
CA LEU A 114 15.46 -5.80 9.69
C LEU A 114 16.87 -6.18 9.22
N ARG A 115 17.26 -7.42 9.46
CA ARG A 115 18.45 -8.05 8.85
C ARG A 115 18.01 -9.33 8.17
N ASP A 116 18.27 -9.41 6.87
CA ASP A 116 18.10 -10.61 6.04
C ASP A 116 16.67 -11.18 5.93
N ILE A 117 15.66 -10.47 6.44
CA ILE A 117 14.23 -10.84 6.34
C ILE A 117 13.40 -9.71 5.71
N ASP A 118 12.36 -10.07 4.96
CA ASP A 118 11.42 -9.10 4.42
C ASP A 118 10.47 -8.57 5.50
N LEU A 119 9.95 -7.36 5.27
CA LEU A 119 9.07 -6.67 6.21
C LEU A 119 7.80 -7.47 6.49
N GLY A 120 7.22 -8.16 5.50
CA GLY A 120 5.99 -8.93 5.67
C GLY A 120 6.20 -10.15 6.58
N THR A 121 7.30 -10.87 6.40
CA THR A 121 7.70 -11.99 7.27
C THR A 121 7.97 -11.52 8.69
N ALA A 122 8.70 -10.41 8.86
CA ALA A 122 8.98 -9.84 10.18
C ALA A 122 7.71 -9.43 10.94
N VAL A 123 6.75 -8.79 10.25
CA VAL A 123 5.44 -8.42 10.82
C VAL A 123 4.70 -9.66 11.29
N ARG A 124 4.64 -10.71 10.46
CA ARG A 124 3.96 -11.97 10.82
C ARG A 124 4.64 -12.69 11.99
N GLU A 125 5.96 -12.63 12.08
CA GLU A 125 6.71 -13.23 13.18
C GLU A 125 6.41 -12.51 14.50
N VAL A 126 6.38 -11.17 14.48
CA VAL A 126 5.98 -10.36 15.63
C VAL A 126 4.53 -10.65 16.04
N GLU A 127 3.60 -10.69 15.09
CA GLU A 127 2.20 -11.06 15.36
C GLU A 127 2.10 -12.46 15.98
N ALA A 128 2.88 -13.43 15.51
CA ALA A 128 2.90 -14.79 16.05
C ALA A 128 3.48 -14.84 17.47
N MET A 129 4.53 -14.08 17.77
CA MET A 129 5.10 -13.97 19.11
C MET A 129 4.09 -13.39 20.10
N VAL A 130 3.39 -12.33 19.71
CA VAL A 130 2.35 -11.69 20.53
C VAL A 130 1.14 -12.60 20.72
N ALA A 131 0.79 -13.42 19.73
CA ALA A 131 -0.29 -14.39 19.86
C ALA A 131 0.06 -15.55 20.81
N GLN A 132 1.35 -15.90 20.95
CA GLN A 132 1.81 -16.95 21.85
C GLN A 132 1.91 -16.48 23.31
N ASP A 133 2.34 -15.24 23.54
CA ASP A 133 2.39 -14.61 24.86
C ASP A 133 1.58 -13.30 24.85
N PRO A 134 0.25 -13.39 25.02
CA PRO A 134 -0.60 -12.22 24.96
C PRO A 134 -0.28 -11.28 26.11
N LEU A 135 -0.01 -10.02 25.77
CA LEU A 135 0.13 -8.97 26.76
C LEU A 135 -1.17 -8.80 27.56
N GLY A 136 -1.05 -8.28 28.78
CA GLY A 136 -2.20 -8.09 29.67
C GLY A 136 -3.37 -7.36 29.00
N VAL A 137 -4.59 -7.61 29.49
CA VAL A 137 -5.87 -7.19 28.86
C VAL A 137 -6.00 -5.70 28.51
N ASP A 138 -5.19 -4.83 29.11
CA ASP A 138 -5.19 -3.38 28.88
C ASP A 138 -4.11 -2.89 27.89
N ILE A 139 -3.29 -3.80 27.34
CA ILE A 139 -2.17 -3.46 26.45
C ILE A 139 -2.44 -3.99 25.05
N GLY A 140 -2.69 -3.07 24.11
CA GLY A 140 -2.77 -3.38 22.68
C GLY A 140 -1.43 -3.19 21.97
N ILE A 141 -1.11 -4.07 21.03
CA ILE A 141 -0.03 -3.86 20.07
C ILE A 141 -0.64 -3.44 18.73
N ALA A 142 -0.07 -2.40 18.13
CA ALA A 142 -0.32 -2.02 16.75
C ALA A 142 1.01 -1.87 16.03
N ILE A 143 1.13 -2.50 14.87
CA ILE A 143 2.30 -2.37 14.01
C ILE A 143 2.08 -1.15 13.11
N GLY A 144 2.85 -0.09 13.34
CA GLY A 144 2.80 1.15 12.56
C GLY A 144 3.93 1.29 11.54
N GLY A 145 3.92 2.40 10.80
CA GLY A 145 4.97 2.74 9.83
C GLY A 145 4.84 1.97 8.51
N GLN A 146 5.98 1.57 7.93
CA GLN A 146 6.04 0.97 6.59
C GLN A 146 5.20 -0.32 6.44
N GLY A 147 5.04 -1.10 7.52
CA GLY A 147 4.24 -2.33 7.49
C GLY A 147 2.76 -2.05 7.31
N GLN A 148 2.24 -1.03 8.00
CA GLN A 148 0.85 -0.58 7.86
C GLN A 148 0.59 0.02 6.48
N GLU A 149 1.49 0.88 5.99
CA GLU A 149 1.40 1.47 4.66
C GLU A 149 1.41 0.40 3.56
N LEU A 150 2.25 -0.63 3.70
CA LEU A 150 2.27 -1.77 2.78
C LEU A 150 0.94 -2.53 2.82
N ALA A 151 0.42 -2.86 4.01
CA ALA A 151 -0.85 -3.59 4.15
C ALA A 151 -2.04 -2.82 3.55
N GLU A 152 -2.12 -1.52 3.82
CA GLU A 152 -3.15 -0.64 3.26
C GLU A 152 -3.04 -0.52 1.73
N SER A 153 -1.80 -0.36 1.23
CA SER A 153 -1.52 -0.34 -0.21
C SER A 153 -1.90 -1.66 -0.88
N LEU A 154 -1.56 -2.80 -0.28
CA LEU A 154 -1.91 -4.13 -0.79
C LEU A 154 -3.42 -4.34 -0.84
N ARG A 155 -4.16 -3.91 0.19
CA ARG A 155 -5.63 -3.98 0.20
C ARG A 155 -6.24 -3.14 -0.92
N SER A 156 -5.74 -1.92 -1.09
CA SER A 156 -6.19 -1.00 -2.14
C SER A 156 -5.88 -1.55 -3.54
N LEU A 157 -4.70 -2.15 -3.72
CA LEU A 157 -4.29 -2.78 -4.97
C LEU A 157 -5.07 -4.05 -5.28
N LEU A 158 -5.38 -4.87 -4.28
CA LEU A 158 -6.22 -6.05 -4.45
C LEU A 158 -7.64 -5.66 -4.88
N PHE A 159 -8.18 -4.59 -4.29
CA PHE A 159 -9.45 -4.02 -4.72
C PHE A 159 -9.37 -3.50 -6.17
N ALA A 160 -8.32 -2.76 -6.51
CA ALA A 160 -8.09 -2.28 -7.87
C ALA A 160 -7.92 -3.43 -8.88
N PHE A 161 -7.23 -4.51 -8.51
CA PHE A 161 -7.05 -5.71 -9.32
C PHE A 161 -8.40 -6.41 -9.55
N ALA A 162 -9.21 -6.61 -8.51
CA ALA A 162 -10.54 -7.19 -8.63
C ALA A 162 -11.45 -6.33 -9.53
N LEU A 163 -11.39 -5.00 -9.37
CA LEU A 163 -12.13 -4.06 -10.21
C LEU A 163 -11.66 -4.10 -11.67
N ALA A 164 -10.35 -4.22 -11.92
CA ALA A 164 -9.80 -4.36 -13.26
C ALA A 164 -10.28 -5.65 -13.94
N VAL A 165 -10.25 -6.79 -13.23
CA VAL A 165 -10.76 -8.07 -13.74
C VAL A 165 -12.26 -7.97 -14.03
N PHE A 166 -13.02 -7.32 -13.15
CA PHE A 166 -14.45 -7.08 -13.35
C PHE A 166 -14.72 -6.19 -14.58
N MET A 167 -13.97 -5.11 -14.75
CA MET A 167 -14.12 -4.22 -15.90
C MET A 167 -13.77 -4.94 -17.22
N VAL A 168 -12.67 -5.71 -17.22
CA VAL A 168 -12.31 -6.56 -18.37
C VAL A 168 -13.44 -7.53 -18.68
N TYR A 169 -14.02 -8.19 -17.67
CA TYR A 169 -15.16 -9.08 -17.87
C TYR A 169 -16.37 -8.37 -18.52
N LEU A 170 -16.72 -7.16 -18.09
CA LEU A 170 -17.84 -6.40 -18.66
C LEU A 170 -17.60 -6.02 -20.13
N VAL A 171 -16.41 -5.51 -20.44
CA VAL A 171 -16.04 -5.15 -21.83
C VAL A 171 -16.11 -6.40 -22.72
N MET A 172 -15.62 -7.52 -22.22
CA MET A 172 -15.64 -8.81 -22.90
C MET A 172 -17.05 -9.37 -23.09
N ALA A 173 -17.90 -9.29 -22.07
CA ALA A 173 -19.29 -9.72 -22.15
C ALA A 173 -20.06 -8.94 -23.21
N SER A 174 -19.78 -7.64 -23.32
CA SER A 174 -20.30 -6.79 -24.40
C SER A 174 -19.76 -7.22 -25.77
N GLN A 175 -18.43 -7.42 -25.89
CA GLN A 175 -17.79 -7.77 -27.15
C GLN A 175 -18.22 -9.12 -27.73
N PHE A 176 -18.38 -10.15 -26.89
CA PHE A 176 -18.76 -11.49 -27.33
C PHE A 176 -20.27 -11.75 -27.33
N GLU A 177 -21.07 -10.77 -26.89
CA GLU A 177 -22.52 -10.91 -26.66
C GLU A 177 -22.85 -12.20 -25.88
N SER A 178 -21.99 -12.54 -24.92
CA SER A 178 -22.00 -13.83 -24.23
C SER A 178 -21.31 -13.71 -22.90
N LEU A 179 -21.90 -14.28 -21.85
CA LEU A 179 -21.32 -14.32 -20.51
C LEU A 179 -20.36 -15.52 -20.33
N LEU A 180 -20.45 -16.54 -21.18
CA LEU A 180 -19.64 -17.75 -21.08
C LEU A 180 -18.24 -17.57 -21.68
N HIS A 181 -18.11 -16.89 -22.82
CA HIS A 181 -16.81 -16.69 -23.47
C HIS A 181 -15.84 -15.84 -22.63
N PRO A 182 -16.27 -14.72 -22.01
CA PRO A 182 -15.44 -13.96 -21.07
C PRO A 182 -14.99 -14.80 -19.87
N PHE A 183 -15.87 -15.67 -19.35
CA PHE A 183 -15.54 -16.53 -18.22
C PHE A 183 -14.43 -17.55 -18.56
N VAL A 184 -14.50 -18.17 -19.75
CA VAL A 184 -13.42 -19.04 -20.27
C VAL A 184 -12.10 -18.30 -20.36
N ILE A 185 -12.14 -17.04 -20.81
CA ILE A 185 -10.95 -16.19 -20.97
C ILE A 185 -10.37 -15.78 -19.62
N LEU A 186 -11.20 -15.47 -18.62
CA LEU A 186 -10.73 -15.15 -17.26
C LEU A 186 -9.95 -16.30 -16.60
N PHE A 187 -10.16 -17.55 -17.05
CA PHE A 187 -9.41 -18.70 -16.57
C PHE A 187 -7.90 -18.60 -16.88
N THR A 188 -7.50 -17.75 -17.83
CA THR A 188 -6.09 -17.45 -18.14
C THR A 188 -5.37 -16.65 -17.06
N ILE A 189 -6.11 -15.89 -16.23
CA ILE A 189 -5.53 -15.02 -15.20
C ILE A 189 -4.84 -15.85 -14.10
N PRO A 190 -5.48 -16.87 -13.50
CA PRO A 190 -4.80 -17.78 -12.57
C PRO A 190 -3.55 -18.44 -13.17
N LEU A 191 -3.60 -18.85 -14.43
CA LEU A 191 -2.48 -19.48 -15.12
C LEU A 191 -1.29 -18.51 -15.28
N ALA A 192 -1.57 -17.25 -15.58
CA ALA A 192 -0.57 -16.19 -15.61
C ALA A 192 0.01 -15.87 -14.24
N LEU A 193 -0.81 -15.89 -13.20
CA LEU A 193 -0.38 -15.64 -11.83
C LEU A 193 0.60 -16.71 -11.34
N VAL A 194 0.39 -17.98 -11.70
CA VAL A 194 1.34 -19.08 -11.41
C VAL A 194 2.70 -18.80 -12.05
N GLY A 195 2.73 -18.34 -13.31
CA GLY A 195 3.96 -17.95 -13.98
C GLY A 195 4.67 -16.76 -13.35
N ALA A 196 3.89 -15.74 -12.97
CA ALA A 196 4.38 -14.53 -12.32
C ALA A 196 5.01 -14.83 -10.95
N VAL A 197 4.30 -15.58 -10.10
CA VAL A 197 4.80 -16.01 -8.79
C VAL A 197 5.99 -16.94 -8.94
N GLY A 198 5.95 -17.88 -9.88
CA GLY A 198 7.07 -18.78 -10.17
C GLY A 198 8.35 -18.02 -10.56
N ALA A 199 8.23 -16.97 -11.37
CA ALA A 199 9.37 -16.14 -11.74
C ALA A 199 9.92 -15.33 -10.57
N LEU A 200 9.06 -14.71 -9.75
CA LEU A 200 9.48 -13.99 -8.55
C LEU A 200 10.20 -14.89 -7.53
N LEU A 201 9.72 -16.13 -7.36
CA LEU A 201 10.36 -17.12 -6.50
C LEU A 201 11.73 -17.53 -7.03
N LEU A 202 11.86 -17.70 -8.36
CA LEU A 202 13.12 -18.05 -9.00
C LEU A 202 14.16 -16.92 -8.87
N THR A 203 13.74 -15.66 -8.97
CA THR A 203 14.62 -14.49 -8.84
C THR A 203 14.77 -13.98 -7.40
N ARG A 204 14.05 -14.58 -6.44
CA ARG A 204 13.99 -14.16 -5.02
C ARG A 204 13.67 -12.67 -4.84
N SER A 205 12.81 -12.14 -5.71
CA SER A 205 12.42 -10.73 -5.65
C SER A 205 11.30 -10.52 -4.63
N PRO A 206 11.36 -9.45 -3.79
CA PRO A 206 10.33 -9.19 -2.80
C PRO A 206 9.00 -8.80 -3.45
N VAL A 207 7.89 -9.15 -2.80
CA VAL A 207 6.56 -8.70 -3.22
C VAL A 207 6.38 -7.26 -2.78
N SER A 208 6.19 -6.35 -3.74
CA SER A 208 6.01 -4.93 -3.50
C SER A 208 4.79 -4.38 -4.23
N VAL A 209 4.42 -3.13 -3.93
CA VAL A 209 3.37 -2.37 -4.64
C VAL A 209 3.60 -2.39 -6.15
N VAL A 210 4.87 -2.33 -6.60
CA VAL A 210 5.20 -2.27 -8.03
C VAL A 210 5.01 -3.62 -8.72
N VAL A 211 5.18 -4.74 -8.00
CA VAL A 211 4.83 -6.08 -8.50
C VAL A 211 3.34 -6.16 -8.83
N PHE A 212 2.47 -5.59 -7.99
CA PHE A 212 1.02 -5.56 -8.25
C PHE A 212 0.65 -4.72 -9.48
N ILE A 213 1.34 -3.62 -9.73
CA ILE A 213 1.17 -2.87 -10.99
C ILE A 213 1.51 -3.78 -12.19
N GLY A 214 2.58 -4.56 -12.07
CA GLY A 214 2.94 -5.59 -13.06
C GLY A 214 1.85 -6.66 -13.25
N LEU A 215 1.24 -7.15 -12.16
CA LEU A 215 0.13 -8.11 -12.23
C LEU A 215 -1.12 -7.53 -12.91
N ILE A 216 -1.47 -6.27 -12.63
CA ILE A 216 -2.61 -5.59 -13.28
C ILE A 216 -2.35 -5.45 -14.78
N LEU A 217 -1.14 -5.05 -15.19
CA LEU A 217 -0.76 -4.98 -16.61
C LEU A 217 -0.78 -6.37 -17.27
N LEU A 218 -0.30 -7.40 -16.56
CA LEU A 218 -0.26 -8.77 -17.05
C LEU A 218 -1.67 -9.28 -17.41
N VAL A 219 -2.70 -8.94 -16.63
CA VAL A 219 -4.10 -9.31 -16.94
C VAL A 219 -4.47 -8.87 -18.36
N GLY A 220 -4.22 -7.60 -18.71
CA GLY A 220 -4.56 -7.09 -20.04
C GLY A 220 -3.80 -7.78 -21.17
N LEU A 221 -2.50 -8.05 -20.96
CA LEU A 221 -1.67 -8.69 -21.97
C LEU A 221 -2.07 -10.15 -22.22
N VAL A 222 -2.38 -10.90 -21.16
CA VAL A 222 -2.77 -12.31 -21.27
C VAL A 222 -4.18 -12.45 -21.83
N VAL A 223 -5.11 -11.60 -21.37
CA VAL A 223 -6.49 -11.59 -21.86
C VAL A 223 -6.54 -11.27 -23.36
N LYS A 224 -5.70 -10.35 -23.86
CA LYS A 224 -5.59 -10.06 -25.30
C LYS A 224 -5.29 -11.31 -26.13
N ASN A 225 -4.33 -12.13 -25.71
CA ASN A 225 -3.97 -13.35 -26.44
C ASN A 225 -5.13 -14.36 -26.45
N ALA A 226 -5.86 -14.46 -25.34
CA ALA A 226 -7.04 -15.30 -25.21
C ALA A 226 -8.22 -14.83 -26.09
N ILE A 227 -8.47 -13.52 -26.15
CA ILE A 227 -9.49 -12.89 -27.01
C ILE A 227 -9.26 -13.30 -28.46
N ILE A 228 -8.05 -13.10 -28.98
CA ILE A 228 -7.71 -13.36 -30.39
C ILE A 228 -7.92 -14.85 -30.76
N LEU A 229 -7.62 -15.76 -29.83
CA LEU A 229 -7.83 -17.19 -30.04
C LEU A 229 -9.31 -17.54 -30.09
N ILE A 230 -10.09 -17.13 -29.08
CA ILE A 230 -11.53 -17.44 -29.00
C ILE A 230 -12.31 -16.78 -30.14
N ASP A 231 -11.98 -15.53 -30.48
CA ASP A 231 -12.58 -14.81 -31.60
C ASP A 231 -12.40 -15.58 -32.91
N LYS A 232 -11.18 -16.09 -33.19
CA LYS A 232 -10.96 -16.88 -34.41
C LYS A 232 -11.70 -18.21 -34.39
N VAL A 233 -11.80 -18.87 -33.23
CA VAL A 233 -12.57 -20.11 -33.09
C VAL A 233 -14.05 -19.84 -33.35
N ASN A 234 -14.61 -18.75 -32.81
CA ASN A 234 -15.99 -18.36 -33.05
C ASN A 234 -16.24 -18.06 -34.54
N GLN A 235 -15.35 -17.31 -35.20
CA GLN A 235 -15.43 -17.06 -36.65
C GLN A 235 -15.45 -18.36 -37.47
N LEU A 236 -14.56 -19.32 -37.17
CA LEU A 236 -14.54 -20.62 -37.85
C LEU A 236 -15.84 -21.42 -37.62
N ARG A 237 -16.42 -21.34 -36.43
CA ARG A 237 -17.72 -21.98 -36.13
C ARG A 237 -18.88 -21.31 -36.86
N GLU A 238 -18.85 -19.99 -37.02
CA GLU A 238 -19.84 -19.23 -37.82
C GLU A 238 -19.71 -19.51 -39.32
N GLU A 239 -18.49 -19.82 -39.80
CA GLU A 239 -18.23 -20.32 -41.15
C GLU A 239 -18.71 -21.77 -41.37
N GLY A 240 -19.17 -22.45 -40.31
CA GLY A 240 -19.73 -23.81 -40.36
C GLY A 240 -18.75 -24.93 -40.04
N VAL A 241 -17.53 -24.61 -39.57
CA VAL A 241 -16.56 -25.62 -39.14
C VAL A 241 -17.00 -26.20 -37.79
N ALA A 242 -17.00 -27.53 -37.67
CA ALA A 242 -17.34 -28.20 -36.42
C ALA A 242 -16.39 -27.77 -35.29
N LYS A 243 -16.89 -27.80 -34.04
CA LYS A 243 -16.20 -27.24 -32.87
C LYS A 243 -14.73 -27.68 -32.70
N ARG A 244 -14.45 -28.98 -32.76
CA ARG A 244 -13.09 -29.54 -32.58
C ARG A 244 -12.10 -29.12 -33.68
N PRO A 245 -12.42 -29.26 -34.98
CA PRO A 245 -11.52 -28.76 -36.03
C PRO A 245 -11.36 -27.24 -35.99
N ALA A 246 -12.39 -26.48 -35.60
CA ALA A 246 -12.28 -25.02 -35.42
C ALA A 246 -11.27 -24.65 -34.31
N LEU A 247 -11.24 -25.40 -33.21
CA LEU A 247 -10.26 -25.21 -32.12
C LEU A 247 -8.82 -25.47 -32.57
N VAL A 248 -8.59 -26.57 -33.30
CA VAL A 248 -7.26 -26.93 -33.80
C VAL A 248 -6.77 -25.92 -34.84
N GLU A 249 -7.62 -25.57 -35.80
CA GLU A 249 -7.26 -24.62 -36.86
C GLU A 249 -7.08 -23.20 -36.31
N GLY A 250 -7.95 -22.78 -35.39
CA GLY A 250 -7.82 -21.52 -34.67
C GLY A 250 -6.48 -21.43 -33.93
N ALA A 251 -6.15 -22.45 -33.13
CA ALA A 251 -4.86 -22.50 -32.42
C ALA A 251 -3.66 -22.48 -33.38
N ARG A 252 -3.70 -23.24 -34.48
CA ARG A 252 -2.62 -23.30 -35.48
C ARG A 252 -2.40 -21.95 -36.17
N SER A 253 -3.48 -21.30 -36.60
CA SER A 253 -3.44 -20.00 -37.28
C SER A 253 -2.95 -18.86 -36.39
N ARG A 254 -3.24 -18.93 -35.08
CA ARG A 254 -2.94 -17.87 -34.12
C ARG A 254 -1.65 -18.08 -33.34
N LEU A 255 -1.07 -19.28 -33.37
CA LEU A 255 0.21 -19.58 -32.74
C LEU A 255 1.31 -18.56 -33.14
N ARG A 256 1.50 -18.33 -34.45
CA ARG A 256 2.56 -17.42 -34.92
C ARG A 256 2.35 -15.96 -34.48
N PRO A 257 1.16 -15.35 -34.67
CA PRO A 257 0.88 -14.01 -34.14
C PRO A 257 1.02 -13.88 -32.62
N ILE A 258 0.52 -14.84 -31.84
CA ILE A 258 0.57 -14.81 -30.36
C ILE A 258 2.02 -14.93 -29.87
N MET A 259 2.84 -15.77 -30.51
CA MET A 259 4.26 -15.87 -30.19
C MET A 259 5.01 -14.57 -30.51
N MET A 260 4.68 -13.93 -31.64
CA MET A 260 5.30 -12.66 -32.02
C MET A 260 5.01 -11.54 -31.01
N THR A 261 3.76 -11.41 -30.56
CA THR A 261 3.40 -10.39 -29.55
C THR A 261 4.03 -10.69 -28.19
N THR A 262 4.04 -11.96 -27.79
CA THR A 262 4.66 -12.39 -26.53
C THR A 262 6.16 -12.11 -26.53
N LEU A 263 6.87 -12.49 -27.60
CA LEU A 263 8.31 -12.23 -27.73
C LEU A 263 8.63 -10.73 -27.76
N CYS A 264 7.82 -9.92 -28.46
CA CYS A 264 7.96 -8.47 -28.46
C CYS A 264 7.85 -7.88 -27.05
N ALA A 265 6.81 -8.28 -26.29
CA ALA A 265 6.65 -7.84 -24.92
C ALA A 265 7.81 -8.30 -24.02
N VAL A 266 8.22 -9.57 -24.13
CA VAL A 266 9.35 -10.12 -23.38
C VAL A 266 10.63 -9.33 -23.65
N PHE A 267 10.97 -9.09 -24.92
CA PHE A 267 12.15 -8.29 -25.27
C PHE A 267 12.02 -6.81 -24.88
N GLY A 268 10.81 -6.25 -24.86
CA GLY A 268 10.57 -4.89 -24.38
C GLY A 268 10.77 -4.74 -22.87
N PHE A 269 10.40 -5.75 -22.08
CA PHE A 269 10.60 -5.76 -20.62
C PHE A 269 11.97 -6.29 -20.19
N LEU A 270 12.70 -6.97 -21.07
CA LEU A 270 14.00 -7.59 -20.76
C LEU A 270 15.03 -6.59 -20.21
N PRO A 271 15.21 -5.37 -20.76
CA PRO A 271 16.14 -4.39 -20.20
C PRO A 271 15.77 -3.95 -18.78
N LEU A 272 14.47 -3.83 -18.48
CA LEU A 272 13.99 -3.48 -17.14
C LEU A 272 14.22 -4.63 -16.16
N ALA A 273 14.06 -5.87 -16.60
CA ALA A 273 14.29 -7.05 -15.77
C ALA A 273 15.77 -7.22 -15.40
N LEU A 274 16.69 -6.91 -16.32
CA LEU A 274 18.14 -6.99 -16.09
C LEU A 274 18.70 -5.89 -15.18
N ALA A 275 17.84 -5.03 -14.63
CA ALA A 275 18.15 -4.08 -13.56
C ALA A 275 19.30 -3.10 -13.89
N PHE A 276 19.37 -2.59 -15.12
CA PHE A 276 20.37 -1.59 -15.49
C PHE A 276 19.99 -0.18 -15.04
N GLY A 277 20.88 0.48 -14.31
CA GLY A 277 20.79 1.91 -13.96
C GLY A 277 20.05 2.23 -12.65
N ASP A 278 19.93 3.51 -12.34
CA ASP A 278 19.33 3.98 -11.10
C ASP A 278 17.82 3.70 -11.05
N GLY A 279 17.32 3.25 -9.89
CA GLY A 279 15.92 2.88 -9.68
C GLY A 279 15.53 1.54 -10.30
N ALA A 280 16.50 0.76 -10.80
CA ALA A 280 16.30 -0.59 -11.31
C ALA A 280 15.75 -1.56 -10.25
N GLU A 281 16.13 -1.39 -8.99
CA GLU A 281 15.64 -2.17 -7.84
C GLU A 281 14.12 -2.11 -7.67
N VAL A 282 13.51 -1.00 -8.08
CA VAL A 282 12.06 -0.80 -7.99
C VAL A 282 11.34 -1.37 -9.22
N ARG A 283 11.95 -1.28 -10.41
CA ARG A 283 11.31 -1.67 -11.69
C ARG A 283 11.55 -3.12 -12.09
N SER A 284 12.68 -3.71 -11.69
CA SER A 284 13.06 -5.07 -12.07
C SER A 284 12.04 -6.12 -11.60
N PRO A 285 11.57 -6.11 -10.32
CA PRO A 285 10.56 -7.08 -9.86
C PRO A 285 9.26 -7.04 -10.68
N MET A 286 8.83 -5.85 -11.09
CA MET A 286 7.66 -5.67 -11.95
C MET A 286 7.87 -6.29 -13.33
N ALA A 287 9.02 -6.03 -13.97
CA ALA A 287 9.34 -6.59 -15.29
C ALA A 287 9.47 -8.12 -15.26
N ILE A 288 10.12 -8.67 -14.23
CA ILE A 288 10.25 -10.12 -14.03
C ILE A 288 8.87 -10.78 -13.90
N THR A 289 7.98 -10.17 -13.11
CA THR A 289 6.60 -10.63 -12.91
C THR A 289 5.85 -10.73 -14.24
N VAL A 290 5.94 -9.70 -15.07
CA VAL A 290 5.28 -9.65 -16.39
C VAL A 290 5.89 -10.69 -17.34
N ILE A 291 7.22 -10.79 -17.44
CA ILE A 291 7.89 -11.75 -18.33
C ILE A 291 7.54 -13.19 -17.94
N GLY A 292 7.67 -13.53 -16.65
CA GLY A 292 7.36 -14.87 -16.14
C GLY A 292 5.90 -15.25 -16.36
N GLY A 293 4.99 -14.31 -16.05
CA GLY A 293 3.58 -14.47 -16.31
C GLY A 293 3.27 -14.69 -17.79
N LEU A 294 3.85 -13.91 -18.69
CA LEU A 294 3.63 -14.02 -20.14
C LEU A 294 4.15 -15.33 -20.73
N LEU A 295 5.36 -15.76 -20.37
CA LEU A 295 5.95 -16.99 -20.92
C LEU A 295 5.12 -18.22 -20.55
N VAL A 296 4.76 -18.32 -19.27
CA VAL A 296 3.98 -19.45 -18.75
C VAL A 296 2.52 -19.37 -19.21
N SER A 297 1.91 -18.19 -19.15
CA SER A 297 0.51 -18.02 -19.59
C SER A 297 0.34 -18.25 -21.07
N THR A 298 1.22 -17.78 -21.95
CA THR A 298 1.09 -17.98 -23.39
C THR A 298 1.13 -19.47 -23.73
N LEU A 299 2.08 -20.22 -23.15
CA LEU A 299 2.19 -21.67 -23.35
C LEU A 299 0.92 -22.39 -22.85
N LEU A 300 0.47 -22.07 -21.63
CA LEU A 300 -0.70 -22.69 -21.04
C LEU A 300 -2.00 -22.28 -21.76
N THR A 301 -2.12 -21.04 -22.21
CA THR A 301 -3.30 -20.50 -22.90
C THR A 301 -3.59 -21.27 -24.19
N LEU A 302 -2.55 -21.57 -24.98
CA LEU A 302 -2.67 -22.33 -26.23
C LEU A 302 -3.18 -23.77 -26.02
N VAL A 303 -3.02 -24.33 -24.82
CA VAL A 303 -3.44 -25.71 -24.48
C VAL A 303 -4.74 -25.72 -23.67
N VAL A 304 -4.81 -24.89 -22.63
CA VAL A 304 -5.89 -24.86 -21.65
C VAL A 304 -7.14 -24.20 -22.20
N ILE A 305 -7.03 -23.10 -22.97
CA ILE A 305 -8.23 -22.45 -23.53
C ILE A 305 -9.01 -23.40 -24.42
N PRO A 306 -8.41 -24.11 -25.39
CA PRO A 306 -9.18 -25.02 -26.23
C PRO A 306 -9.91 -26.11 -25.44
N VAL A 307 -9.28 -26.64 -24.40
CA VAL A 307 -9.86 -27.67 -23.52
C VAL A 307 -11.01 -27.11 -22.70
N VAL A 308 -10.83 -25.94 -22.08
CA VAL A 308 -11.87 -25.29 -21.26
C VAL A 308 -13.05 -24.85 -22.12
N TYR A 309 -12.79 -24.32 -23.32
CA TYR A 309 -13.85 -24.00 -24.29
C TYR A 309 -14.58 -25.27 -24.76
N ASP A 310 -13.86 -26.38 -24.98
CA ASP A 310 -14.52 -27.64 -25.35
C ASP A 310 -15.44 -28.18 -24.24
N LEU A 311 -15.03 -28.05 -22.98
CA LEU A 311 -15.82 -28.47 -21.81
C LEU A 311 -17.03 -27.57 -21.52
N LEU A 312 -16.86 -26.25 -21.58
CA LEU A 312 -17.86 -25.29 -21.11
C LEU A 312 -18.87 -24.90 -22.18
N ASP A 313 -18.47 -24.82 -23.45
CA ASP A 313 -19.39 -24.43 -24.51
C ASP A 313 -20.16 -25.62 -25.08
N ARG A 314 -21.32 -25.91 -24.50
CA ARG A 314 -22.22 -26.99 -24.95
C ARG A 314 -23.20 -26.57 -26.05
N ARG A 315 -23.07 -25.35 -26.61
CA ARG A 315 -24.02 -24.87 -27.63
C ARG A 315 -23.88 -25.69 -28.92
N PRO A 316 -25.00 -26.13 -29.54
CA PRO A 316 -24.97 -26.88 -30.79
C PRO A 316 -24.32 -26.07 -31.92
N ASP A 317 -23.57 -26.72 -32.79
CA ASP A 317 -22.96 -26.07 -33.97
C ASP A 317 -24.04 -25.43 -34.88
N ALA A 318 -25.28 -25.92 -34.83
CA ALA A 318 -26.43 -25.32 -35.50
C ALA A 318 -26.71 -23.87 -35.06
N TRP A 319 -26.50 -23.55 -33.77
CA TRP A 319 -26.70 -22.18 -33.25
C TRP A 319 -25.67 -21.20 -33.82
N TYR A 320 -24.41 -21.64 -33.94
CA TYR A 320 -23.34 -20.83 -34.56
C TYR A 320 -23.52 -20.66 -36.06
N ALA A 321 -23.91 -21.73 -36.77
CA ALA A 321 -24.21 -21.67 -38.20
C ALA A 321 -25.40 -20.73 -38.50
N GLU A 322 -26.40 -20.68 -37.62
CA GLU A 322 -27.55 -19.79 -37.78
C GLU A 322 -27.21 -18.33 -37.48
N ARG A 323 -26.35 -18.08 -36.49
CA ARG A 323 -25.78 -16.74 -36.23
C ARG A 323 -24.96 -16.23 -37.42
N GLY A 324 -24.07 -17.07 -37.97
CA GLY A 324 -23.29 -16.71 -39.17
C GLY A 324 -24.18 -16.42 -40.40
N ARG A 325 -25.28 -17.18 -40.57
CA ARG A 325 -26.27 -16.91 -41.63
C ARG A 325 -27.01 -15.59 -41.45
N ARG A 326 -27.39 -15.22 -40.22
CA ARG A 326 -28.00 -13.92 -39.93
C ARG A 326 -27.05 -12.77 -40.21
N ALA A 327 -25.82 -12.85 -39.70
CA ALA A 327 -24.80 -11.82 -39.94
C ALA A 327 -24.53 -11.60 -41.45
N ARG A 328 -24.49 -12.68 -42.25
CA ARG A 328 -24.35 -12.57 -43.72
C ARG A 328 -25.58 -11.97 -44.41
N ARG A 329 -26.79 -12.21 -43.89
CA ARG A 329 -28.03 -11.60 -44.40
C ARG A 329 -28.08 -10.12 -44.11
N ASP A 330 -27.80 -9.73 -42.87
CA ASP A 330 -27.78 -8.32 -42.44
C ASP A 330 -26.70 -7.55 -43.23
N ALA A 331 -25.51 -8.14 -43.44
CA ALA A 331 -24.46 -7.54 -44.25
C ALA A 331 -24.85 -7.41 -45.73
N ALA A 332 -25.59 -8.38 -46.29
CA ALA A 332 -26.09 -8.32 -47.65
C ALA A 332 -27.19 -7.24 -47.80
N GLU A 333 -28.08 -7.12 -46.82
CA GLU A 333 -29.14 -6.10 -46.78
C GLU A 333 -28.56 -4.69 -46.69
N VAL A 334 -27.53 -4.49 -45.85
CA VAL A 334 -26.80 -3.21 -45.78
C VAL A 334 -26.06 -2.89 -47.09
N ALA A 335 -25.44 -3.89 -47.72
CA ALA A 335 -24.78 -3.71 -49.01
C ALA A 335 -25.78 -3.34 -50.12
N ASP A 336 -26.99 -3.92 -50.10
CA ASP A 336 -28.07 -3.61 -51.04
C ASP A 336 -28.56 -2.16 -50.87
N VAL A 337 -28.78 -1.72 -49.62
CA VAL A 337 -29.16 -0.34 -49.30
C VAL A 337 -28.11 0.68 -49.76
N LEU A 338 -26.82 0.40 -49.51
CA LEU A 338 -25.72 1.28 -49.96
C LEU A 338 -25.58 1.33 -51.49
N SER A 339 -25.92 0.23 -52.19
CA SER A 339 -25.91 0.19 -53.64
C SER A 339 -27.06 1.00 -54.25
N HIS A 340 -28.24 0.99 -53.63
CA HIS A 340 -29.36 1.84 -54.04
C HIS A 340 -29.15 3.33 -53.76
N GLU A 341 -28.42 3.68 -52.69
CA GLU A 341 -28.10 5.08 -52.38
C GLU A 341 -27.12 5.69 -53.41
N HIS A 342 -26.19 4.89 -53.96
CA HIS A 342 -25.29 5.33 -55.03
C HIS A 342 -25.98 5.52 -56.40
N ASP A 343 -26.99 4.73 -56.73
CA ASP A 343 -27.73 4.88 -58.00
C ASP A 343 -28.57 6.17 -58.05
N THR A 344 -29.04 6.67 -56.91
CA THR A 344 -29.87 7.90 -56.87
C THR A 344 -29.09 9.21 -57.09
N LEU A 345 -27.76 9.18 -57.02
CA LEU A 345 -26.89 10.35 -57.26
C LEU A 345 -26.38 10.44 -58.71
N GLY A 346 -26.60 9.40 -59.53
CA GLY A 346 -26.11 9.32 -60.91
C GLY A 346 -27.05 9.87 -61.99
N ASP A 347 -28.36 9.98 -61.71
CA ASP A 347 -29.38 10.22 -62.75
C ASP A 347 -29.96 11.65 -62.76
N GLY A 348 -29.25 12.59 -62.14
CA GLY A 348 -29.70 13.97 -61.91
C GLY A 348 -28.83 15.06 -62.53
N ALA A 349 -28.42 14.93 -63.80
CA ALA A 349 -27.80 16.03 -64.54
C ALA A 349 -28.45 16.19 -65.93
N PRO A 350 -29.41 17.11 -66.11
CA PRO A 350 -29.85 17.50 -67.45
C PRO A 350 -28.79 18.41 -68.10
N GLY A 351 -28.47 18.11 -69.35
CA GLY A 351 -27.55 18.88 -70.21
C GLY A 351 -28.15 20.14 -70.81
#